data_AF-A0A370GII2-F1
#
_entry.id   AF-A0A370GII2-F1
#
_cell.length_a   1.000
_cell.length_b   1.000
_cell.length_c   1.000
_cell.angle_alpha   90.00
_cell.angle_beta   90.00
_cell.angle_gamma   90.00
#
_symmetry.space_group_name_H-M   'P 1'
#
loop_
_entity.id
_entity.type
_entity.pdbx_description
1 polymer ?
#
loop_
_entity_poly.entity_id
_entity_poly.type
_entity_poly.pdbx_seq_one_letter_code
_entity_poly.pdbx_strand_id
1 'polypeptide(L)' 'MYNLLREIRTAQGVSRAELAEAVEVNVQTIGALERGQYSPSLYLALMICEALDTQLDQVFGLAD' A
#
# COMPACT_ATOMS: atom_id res chain seq x y z
N MET A 1 -10.40 -5.30 9.47
CA MET A 1 -9.41 -4.41 8.82
C MET A 1 -9.37 -4.76 7.35
N TYR A 2 -9.50 -3.78 6.46
CA TYR A 2 -9.33 -3.96 5.02
C TYR A 2 -8.02 -3.33 4.54
N ASN A 3 -7.47 -3.90 3.47
CA ASN A 3 -6.31 -3.41 2.76
C ASN A 3 -6.56 -3.63 1.26
N LEU A 4 -6.72 -2.53 0.51
CA LEU A 4 -7.00 -2.51 -0.93
C LEU A 4 -5.76 -2.11 -1.75
N LEU A 5 -4.57 -2.15 -1.15
CA LEU A 5 -3.32 -1.73 -1.79
C LEU A 5 -3.08 -2.45 -3.11
N ARG A 6 -3.32 -3.76 -3.17
CA ARG A 6 -3.07 -4.53 -4.38
C ARG A 6 -4.01 -4.10 -5.49
N GLU A 7 -5.30 -3.97 -5.19
CA GLU A 7 -6.36 -3.61 -6.10
C GLU A 7 -6.08 -2.23 -6.71
N ILE A 8 -5.80 -1.23 -5.86
CA ILE A 8 -5.51 0.14 -6.30
C ILE A 8 -4.21 0.18 -7.14
N ARG A 9 -3.13 -0.41 -6.64
CA ARG A 9 -1.84 -0.44 -7.34
C ARG A 9 -1.97 -1.07 -8.73
N THR A 10 -2.66 -2.22 -8.83
CA THR A 10 -2.83 -2.93 -10.11
C THR A 10 -3.76 -2.19 -11.07
N ALA A 11 -4.81 -1.53 -10.57
CA ALA A 11 -5.70 -0.70 -11.39
C ALA A 11 -4.96 0.50 -12.03
N GLN A 12 -3.92 1.02 -11.36
CA GLN A 12 -3.07 2.09 -11.87
C GLN A 12 -1.89 1.59 -12.72
N GLY A 13 -1.74 0.27 -12.92
CA GLY A 13 -0.62 -0.30 -13.68
C GLY A 13 0.74 -0.22 -12.98
N VAL A 14 0.77 0.20 -11.71
CA VAL A 14 2.00 0.30 -10.92
C VAL A 14 2.43 -1.10 -10.50
N SER A 15 3.70 -1.46 -10.64
CA SER A 15 4.26 -2.72 -10.15
C SER A 15 4.63 -2.63 -8.67
N ARG A 16 4.84 -3.78 -8.01
CA ARG A 16 5.33 -3.76 -6.62
C ARG A 16 6.69 -3.10 -6.50
N ALA A 17 7.56 -3.27 -7.50
CA ALA A 17 8.92 -2.73 -7.50
C ALA A 17 8.89 -1.21 -7.57
N GLU A 18 8.08 -0.65 -8.48
CA GLU A 18 7.87 0.80 -8.61
C GLU A 18 7.30 1.40 -7.32
N LEU A 19 6.30 0.76 -6.70
CA LEU A 19 5.78 1.25 -5.43
C LEU A 19 6.82 1.15 -4.30
N ALA A 20 7.58 0.06 -4.24
CA ALA A 20 8.63 -0.09 -3.21
C ALA A 20 9.71 0.98 -3.34
N GLU A 21 10.13 1.29 -4.57
CA GLU A 21 11.07 2.37 -4.87
C GLU A 21 10.51 3.73 -4.44
N ALA A 22 9.25 4.03 -4.80
CA ALA A 22 8.60 5.30 -4.47
C ALA A 22 8.45 5.55 -2.96
N VAL A 23 8.32 4.49 -2.15
CA VAL A 23 8.12 4.60 -0.69
C VAL A 23 9.33 4.13 0.12
N GLU A 24 10.49 3.98 -0.54
CA GLU A 24 11.79 3.64 0.06
C GLU A 24 11.79 2.35 0.91
N VAL A 25 11.10 1.30 0.44
CA VAL A 25 11.07 0.00 1.08
C VAL A 25 11.46 -1.13 0.13
N ASN A 26 11.74 -2.31 0.69
CA ASN A 26 11.99 -3.48 -0.13
C ASN A 26 10.70 -4.00 -0.79
N VAL A 27 10.77 -4.58 -1.99
CA VAL A 27 9.62 -5.13 -2.72
C VAL A 27 8.86 -6.20 -1.94
N GLN A 28 9.54 -6.96 -1.06
CA GLN A 28 8.90 -7.93 -0.17
C GLN A 28 8.02 -7.25 0.89
N THR A 29 8.35 -6.03 1.31
CA THR A 29 7.54 -5.20 2.22
C THR A 29 6.16 -4.95 1.62
N ILE A 30 6.12 -4.48 0.36
CA ILE A 30 4.86 -4.30 -0.39
C ILE A 30 4.12 -5.62 -0.54
N GLY A 31 4.82 -6.70 -0.92
CA GLY A 31 4.21 -8.02 -1.07
C GLY A 31 3.61 -8.56 0.22
N ALA A 32 4.24 -8.31 1.36
CA ALA A 32 3.78 -8.73 2.69
C ALA A 32 2.58 -7.90 3.17
N LEU A 33 2.57 -6.58 2.89
CA LEU A 33 1.42 -5.71 3.11
C LEU A 33 0.20 -6.20 2.33
N GLU A 34 0.33 -6.42 1.02
CA GLU A 34 -0.77 -6.91 0.17
C GLU A 34 -1.32 -8.27 0.61
N ARG A 35 -0.53 -9.09 1.33
CA ARG A 35 -0.98 -10.37 1.90
C ARG A 35 -1.54 -10.24 3.32
N GLY A 36 -1.57 -9.03 3.89
CA GLY A 36 -2.04 -8.79 5.24
C GLY A 36 -1.14 -9.39 6.33
N GLN A 37 0.16 -9.58 6.05
CA GLN A 37 1.09 -10.18 7.02
C GLN A 37 1.39 -9.24 8.20
N TYR A 38 1.24 -7.93 8.01
CA TYR A 38 1.30 -6.91 9.06
C TYR A 38 0.59 -5.63 8.60
N SER A 39 0.28 -4.75 9.55
CA SER A 39 -0.25 -3.41 9.28
C SER A 39 0.90 -2.42 9.06
N PRO A 40 0.82 -1.53 8.06
CA PRO A 40 1.84 -0.50 7.88
C PRO A 40 1.87 0.44 9.08
N SER A 41 3.01 1.09 9.33
CA SER A 41 3.02 2.29 10.17
C SER A 41 2.19 3.39 9.50
N LEU A 42 1.68 4.36 10.27
CA LEU A 42 0.97 5.51 9.70
C LEU A 42 1.84 6.23 8.65
N TYR A 43 3.15 6.36 8.92
CA TYR A 43 4.09 6.96 7.98
C TYR A 43 4.15 6.21 6.64
N LEU A 44 4.32 4.88 6.66
CA LEU A 44 4.35 4.09 5.43
C LEU A 44 3.01 4.11 4.70
N ALA A 45 1.89 4.11 5.44
CA ALA A 45 0.56 4.20 4.85
C ALA A 45 0.38 5.54 4.11
N LEU A 46 0.82 6.67 4.70
CA LEU A 46 0.75 7.98 4.07
C LEU A 46 1.64 8.07 2.83
N MET A 47 2.88 7.56 2.88
CA MET A 47 3.75 7.52 1.69
C MET A 47 3.14 6.71 0.55
N ILE A 48 2.53 5.57 0.86
CA ILE A 48 1.81 4.75 -0.14
C ILE A 48 0.64 5.53 -0.75
N CYS A 49 -0.11 6.26 0.07
CA CYS A 49 -1.23 7.08 -0.39
C CYS A 49 -0.77 8.21 -1.31
N GLU A 50 0.31 8.88 -0.96
CA GLU A 50 0.94 9.92 -1.79
C GLU A 50 1.45 9.36 -3.11
N ALA A 51 2.16 8.21 -3.09
CA ALA A 51 2.69 7.57 -4.28
C ALA A 51 1.61 7.05 -5.26
N LEU A 52 0.41 6.75 -4.76
CA LEU A 52 -0.72 6.25 -5.55
C LEU A 52 -1.83 7.29 -5.77
N ASP A 53 -1.60 8.56 -5.39
CA ASP A 53 -2.58 9.65 -5.48
C ASP A 53 -3.97 9.26 -4.94
N THR A 54 -4.01 8.73 -3.72
CA THR A 54 -5.21 8.17 -3.09
C THR A 54 -5.33 8.60 -1.63
N GLN A 55 -6.51 8.44 -1.02
CA GLN A 55 -6.75 8.76 0.38
C GLN A 55 -6.57 7.53 1.27
N LEU A 56 -6.20 7.75 2.53
CA LEU A 56 -5.89 6.67 3.48
C LEU A 56 -7.04 5.67 3.63
N ASP A 57 -8.27 6.17 3.75
CA ASP A 57 -9.49 5.39 3.90
C ASP A 57 -9.89 4.63 2.62
N GLN A 58 -9.37 5.00 1.45
CA GLN A 58 -9.53 4.22 0.23
C GLN A 58 -8.63 2.99 0.21
N VAL A 59 -7.45 3.05 0.85
CA VAL A 59 -6.46 1.97 0.84
C VAL A 59 -6.55 1.08 2.07
N PHE A 60 -6.66 1.67 3.26
CA PHE A 60 -6.56 0.99 4.54
C PHE A 60 -7.69 1.43 5.47
N GLY A 61 -8.21 0.50 6.26
CA GLY A 61 -9.15 0.85 7.32
C GLY A 61 -9.51 -0.31 8.21
N LEU A 62 -10.23 -0.03 9.29
CA LEU A 62 -10.83 -1.06 10.12
C LEU A 62 -12.08 -1.58 9.39
N ALA A 63 -12.30 -2.90 9.48
CA ALA A 63 -13.58 -3.45 9.07
C ALA A 63 -14.36 -3.58 10.36
N ASP A 64 -15.60 -3.11 10.38
CA ASP A 64 -16.53 -3.37 11.48
C ASP A 64 -16.75 -4.88 11.67
#